data_AF-B0EJ10-F1
#
_entry.id   AF-B0EJ10-F1
#
_cell.length_a   1.000
_cell.length_b   1.000
_cell.length_c   1.000
_cell.angle_alpha   90.00
_cell.angle_beta   90.00
_cell.angle_gamma   90.00
#
_symmetry.space_group_name_H-M   'P 1'
#
loop_
_entity.id
_entity.type
_entity.pdbx_description
1 polymer ?
#
loop_
_entity_poly.entity_id
_entity_poly.type
_entity_poly.pdbx_seq_one_letter_code
_entity_poly.pdbx_strand_id
1 'polypeptide(L)'
;MSKAICIDKLKTLIIELAVDIDDRLKTNLTTDGRSLLYAISFWVHQLIFVKEYEYDPCLDNYIRYLLNDIKNFLVNYSNIERIVGEIAFFYHDLGNLCGDSN
;
A
#
# COMPACT_ATOMS: atom_id res chain seq x y z
N MET A 1 -7.68 3.11 17.49
CA MET A 1 -6.21 3.33 17.40
C MET A 1 -5.95 4.83 17.46
N SER A 2 -4.72 5.33 17.63
CA SER A 2 -4.45 6.77 17.48
C SER A 2 -3.90 7.06 16.09
N LYS A 3 -4.13 8.28 15.57
CA LYS A 3 -3.60 8.74 14.27
C LYS A 3 -2.08 8.56 14.17
N ALA A 4 -1.36 8.89 15.24
CA ALA A 4 0.09 8.73 15.31
C ALA A 4 0.51 7.25 15.15
N ILE A 5 -0.18 6.33 15.81
CA ILE A 5 0.10 4.88 15.69
C ILE A 5 -0.14 4.40 14.26
N CYS A 6 -1.23 4.82 13.61
CA CYS A 6 -1.52 4.45 12.22
C CYS A 6 -0.41 4.95 11.28
N ILE A 7 0.02 6.21 11.43
CA ILE A 7 1.08 6.79 10.61
C ILE A 7 2.41 6.06 10.81
N ASP A 8 2.78 5.75 12.06
CA ASP A 8 4.02 5.02 12.34
C ASP A 8 3.99 3.59 11.76
N LYS A 9 2.84 2.91 11.85
CA LYS A 9 2.64 1.60 11.21
C LYS A 9 2.73 1.69 9.69
N LEU A 10 2.09 2.68 9.07
CA LEU A 10 2.18 2.91 7.62
C LEU A 10 3.63 3.14 7.19
N LYS A 11 4.40 3.96 7.91
CA LYS A 11 5.83 4.19 7.63
C LYS A 11 6.63 2.89 7.65
N THR A 12 6.46 2.06 8.68
CA THR A 12 7.17 0.77 8.78
C THR A 12 6.82 -0.16 7.62
N LEU A 13 5.53 -0.31 7.33
CA LEU A 13 5.05 -1.21 6.27
C LEU A 13 5.49 -0.75 4.88
N ILE A 14 5.52 0.57 4.65
CA ILE A 14 5.99 1.15 3.39
C ILE A 14 7.46 0.84 3.14
N ILE A 15 8.30 0.92 4.18
CA ILE A 15 9.72 0.57 4.07
C ILE A 15 9.87 -0.92 3.77
N GLU A 16 9.13 -1.77 4.48
CA GLU A 16 9.13 -3.22 4.24
C GLU A 16 8.67 -3.57 2.81
N LEU A 17 7.61 -2.91 2.33
CA LEU A 17 7.09 -3.07 0.98
C LEU A 17 8.11 -2.64 -0.08
N ALA A 18 8.83 -1.54 0.14
CA ALA A 18 9.84 -1.07 -0.78
C ALA A 18 11.00 -2.08 -0.93
N VAL A 19 11.42 -2.70 0.17
CA VAL A 19 12.45 -3.76 0.15
C VAL A 19 11.97 -4.98 -0.63
N ASP A 20 10.75 -5.48 -0.35
CA ASP A 20 10.23 -6.66 -1.06
C ASP A 20 10.04 -6.34 -2.55
N ILE A 21 9.47 -5.17 -2.91
CA ILE A 21 9.34 -4.76 -4.32
C ILE A 21 10.70 -4.74 -5.02
N ASP A 22 11.73 -4.13 -4.42
CA ASP A 22 13.07 -4.06 -5.03
C ASP A 22 13.66 -5.47 -5.25
N ASP A 23 13.50 -6.36 -4.28
CA ASP A 23 13.95 -7.75 -4.41
C ASP A 23 13.18 -8.50 -5.49
N ARG A 24 11.87 -8.30 -5.61
CA ARG A 24 11.06 -8.92 -6.65
C ARG A 24 11.38 -8.40 -8.04
N LEU A 25 11.66 -7.10 -8.20
CA LEU A 25 12.02 -6.50 -9.48
C LEU A 25 13.33 -7.08 -10.06
N LYS A 26 14.20 -7.66 -9.23
CA LYS A 26 15.42 -8.37 -9.64
C LYS A 26 15.15 -9.78 -10.19
N THR A 27 13.94 -10.31 -10.01
CA THR A 27 13.56 -11.65 -10.47
C THR A 27 12.96 -11.64 -11.89
N ASN A 28 12.73 -12.83 -12.45
CA ASN A 28 12.07 -12.97 -13.74
C ASN A 28 10.55 -12.77 -13.59
N LEU A 29 10.12 -11.52 -13.75
CA LEU A 29 8.72 -11.08 -13.72
C LEU A 29 8.17 -10.91 -15.13
N THR A 30 6.87 -11.19 -15.30
CA THR A 30 6.15 -10.77 -16.50
C THR A 30 6.08 -9.24 -16.56
N THR A 31 5.85 -8.69 -17.75
CA THR A 31 5.63 -7.24 -17.94
C THR A 31 4.48 -6.74 -17.07
N ASP A 32 3.40 -7.52 -16.96
CA ASP A 32 2.22 -7.17 -16.16
C ASP A 32 2.55 -7.15 -14.66
N GLY A 33 3.24 -8.19 -14.17
CA GLY A 33 3.66 -8.26 -12.78
C GLY A 33 4.59 -7.09 -12.41
N ARG A 34 5.56 -6.77 -13.28
CA ARG A 34 6.44 -5.62 -13.10
C ARG A 34 5.67 -4.29 -13.08
N SER A 35 4.70 -4.13 -13.98
CA SER A 35 3.86 -2.94 -14.06
C SER A 35 3.01 -2.77 -12.79
N LEU A 36 2.48 -3.86 -12.25
CA LEU A 36 1.74 -3.86 -10.99
C LEU A 36 2.63 -3.46 -9.81
N LEU A 37 3.86 -3.98 -9.72
CA LEU A 37 4.80 -3.55 -8.67
C LEU A 37 5.09 -2.05 -8.74
N TYR A 38 5.29 -1.49 -9.94
CA TYR A 38 5.44 -0.05 -10.10
C TYR A 38 4.19 0.75 -9.74
N ALA A 39 3.00 0.24 -10.06
CA ALA A 39 1.73 0.86 -9.68
C ALA A 39 1.59 0.91 -8.14
N ILE A 40 1.97 -0.15 -7.44
CA ILE A 40 2.00 -0.20 -5.97
C ILE A 40 3.02 0.82 -5.44
N SER A 41 4.24 0.87 -5.97
CA SER A 41 5.24 1.86 -5.56
C SER A 41 4.77 3.30 -5.78
N PHE A 42 4.10 3.57 -6.90
CA PHE A 42 3.54 4.89 -7.20
C PHE A 42 2.43 5.26 -6.21
N TRP A 43 1.53 4.33 -5.90
CA TRP A 43 0.47 4.57 -4.90
C TRP A 43 1.07 4.89 -3.52
N VAL A 44 2.10 4.16 -3.10
CA VAL A 44 2.81 4.42 -1.85
C VAL A 44 3.48 5.80 -1.87
N HIS A 45 4.06 6.22 -3.00
CA HIS A 45 4.63 7.54 -3.16
C HIS A 45 3.58 8.66 -2.95
N GLN A 46 2.35 8.47 -3.45
CA GLN A 46 1.25 9.41 -3.20
C GLN A 46 0.94 9.54 -1.71
N LEU A 47 0.95 8.44 -0.97
CA LEU A 47 0.69 8.42 0.47
C LEU A 47 1.76 9.19 1.26
N ILE A 48 3.04 9.03 0.93
CA ILE A 48 4.15 9.64 1.66
C ILE A 48 4.30 11.12 1.34
N PHE A 49 4.36 11.48 0.05
CA PHE A 49 4.88 12.78 -0.38
C PHE A 49 3.80 13.75 -0.84
N VAL A 50 2.69 13.24 -1.36
CA VAL A 50 1.63 14.11 -1.91
C VAL A 50 0.59 14.41 -0.85
N LYS A 51 0.18 13.37 -0.12
CA LYS A 51 -0.84 13.50 0.93
C LYS A 51 -0.26 13.58 2.33
N GLU A 52 1.04 13.28 2.52
CA GLU A 52 1.67 13.26 3.86
C GLU A 52 0.84 12.47 4.90
N TYR A 53 0.33 11.31 4.50
CA TYR A 53 -0.58 10.48 5.29
C TYR A 53 -1.93 11.14 5.62
N GLU A 54 -2.33 12.20 4.92
CA GLU A 54 -3.70 12.67 4.91
C GLU A 54 -4.59 11.62 4.23
N TYR A 55 -5.76 11.37 4.85
CA TYR A 55 -6.71 10.43 4.30
C TYR A 55 -7.33 11.00 3.02
N ASP A 56 -7.30 10.18 1.97
CA ASP A 56 -7.90 10.44 0.68
C ASP A 56 -8.73 9.21 0.28
N PRO A 57 -10.08 9.33 0.17
CA PRO A 57 -10.95 8.21 -0.16
C PRO A 57 -10.68 7.64 -1.55
N CYS A 58 -10.12 8.43 -2.48
CA CYS A 58 -9.72 7.92 -3.79
C CYS A 58 -8.53 6.97 -3.66
N LEU A 59 -7.53 7.32 -2.82
CA LEU A 59 -6.39 6.44 -2.56
C LEU A 59 -6.82 5.17 -1.81
N ASP A 60 -7.76 5.27 -0.85
CA ASP A 60 -8.30 4.10 -0.11
C ASP A 60 -9.05 3.14 -1.04
N ASN A 61 -9.78 3.66 -2.03
CA ASN A 61 -10.40 2.81 -3.04
C ASN A 61 -9.36 2.19 -3.97
N TYR A 62 -8.35 2.95 -4.37
CA TYR A 62 -7.33 2.47 -5.31
C TYR A 62 -6.51 1.29 -4.75
N ILE A 63 -6.14 1.33 -3.47
CA ILE A 63 -5.38 0.24 -2.86
C ILE A 63 -6.16 -1.08 -2.83
N ARG A 64 -7.50 -1.04 -2.78
CA ARG A 64 -8.36 -2.22 -2.85
C ARG A 64 -8.32 -2.86 -4.25
N TYR A 65 -8.25 -2.06 -5.31
CA TYR A 65 -8.06 -2.58 -6.67
C TYR A 65 -6.67 -3.20 -6.82
N LEU A 66 -5.62 -2.53 -6.34
CA LEU A 66 -4.26 -3.09 -6.35
C LEU A 66 -4.17 -4.42 -5.60
N LEU A 67 -4.86 -4.55 -4.45
CA LEU A 67 -4.93 -5.81 -3.71
C LEU A 67 -5.58 -6.94 -4.50
N ASN A 68 -6.64 -6.64 -5.23
CA ASN A 68 -7.28 -7.62 -6.09
C ASN A 68 -6.35 -8.01 -7.25
N ASP A 69 -5.64 -7.05 -7.83
CA ASP A 69 -4.69 -7.30 -8.91
C ASP A 69 -3.50 -8.15 -8.44
N ILE A 70 -2.98 -7.93 -7.23
CA ILE A 70 -1.91 -8.76 -6.66
C ILE A 70 -2.31 -10.24 -6.67
N LYS A 71 -3.53 -10.57 -6.22
CA LYS A 71 -4.02 -11.95 -6.18
C LYS A 71 -4.12 -12.61 -7.55
N ASN A 72 -4.35 -11.81 -8.59
CA ASN A 72 -4.56 -12.30 -9.96
C ASN A 72 -3.25 -12.35 -10.78
N PHE A 73 -2.35 -11.39 -10.57
CA PHE A 73 -1.17 -11.19 -11.41
C PHE A 73 0.15 -11.62 -10.77
N LEU A 74 0.22 -11.80 -9.44
CA LEU A 74 1.44 -12.12 -8.73
C LEU A 74 1.36 -13.47 -8.00
N VAL A 75 1.78 -14.54 -8.68
CA VAL A 75 1.82 -15.91 -8.11
C VAL A 75 3.02 -16.06 -7.17
N ASN A 76 2.78 -16.48 -5.91
CA ASN A 76 3.78 -16.61 -4.84
C ASN A 76 4.33 -15.28 -4.26
N TYR A 77 3.51 -14.22 -4.27
CA TYR A 77 3.85 -12.90 -3.70
C TYR A 77 3.07 -12.62 -2.42
N SER A 78 2.85 -13.65 -1.60
CA SER A 78 2.03 -13.57 -0.38
C SER A 78 2.52 -12.52 0.62
N ASN A 79 3.82 -12.21 0.64
CA ASN A 79 4.35 -11.16 1.51
C ASN A 79 3.95 -9.76 1.03
N ILE A 80 4.03 -9.47 -0.27
CA ILE A 80 3.52 -8.22 -0.84
C ILE A 80 2.01 -8.10 -0.60
N GLU A 81 1.24 -9.18 -0.84
CA GLU A 81 -0.19 -9.19 -0.57
C GLU A 81 -0.49 -8.85 0.91
N ARG A 82 0.23 -9.49 1.85
CA ARG A 82 0.09 -9.22 3.28
C ARG A 82 0.39 -7.77 3.61
N ILE A 83 1.55 -7.25 3.18
CA ILE A 83 1.98 -5.89 3.52
C ILE A 83 1.01 -4.86 2.94
N VAL A 84 0.61 -5.01 1.68
CA VAL A 84 -0.37 -4.12 1.04
C VAL A 84 -1.73 -4.20 1.75
N GLY A 85 -2.11 -5.39 2.23
CA GLY A 85 -3.34 -5.58 3.01
C GLY A 85 -3.31 -4.86 4.35
N GLU A 86 -2.17 -4.94 5.06
CA GLU A 86 -1.95 -4.21 6.31
C GLU A 86 -1.93 -2.69 6.08
N ILE A 87 -1.29 -2.23 5.00
CA ILE A 87 -1.30 -0.81 4.60
C ILE A 87 -2.73 -0.33 4.37
N ALA A 88 -3.53 -1.08 3.60
CA ALA A 88 -4.93 -0.75 3.35
C ALA A 88 -5.74 -0.68 4.65
N PHE A 89 -5.52 -1.61 5.57
CA PHE A 89 -6.17 -1.59 6.89
C PHE A 89 -5.83 -0.33 7.70
N PHE A 90 -4.54 -0.01 7.87
CA PHE A 90 -4.13 1.14 8.67
C PHE A 90 -4.50 2.47 8.00
N TYR A 91 -4.49 2.54 6.67
CA TYR A 91 -4.91 3.74 5.94
C TYR A 91 -6.42 3.98 6.03
N HIS A 92 -7.22 2.92 5.95
CA HIS A 92 -8.65 3.02 6.17
C HIS A 92 -8.99 3.45 7.60
N ASP A 93 -8.34 2.85 8.61
CA ASP A 93 -8.53 3.22 10.02
C ASP A 93 -8.12 4.69 10.28
N LEU A 94 -7.06 5.15 9.62
CA LEU A 94 -6.65 6.56 9.66
C LEU A 94 -7.75 7.51 9.13
N GLY A 95 -8.50 7.10 8.11
CA GLY A 95 -9.65 7.84 7.60
C GLY A 95 -10.79 7.94 8.61
N ASN A 96 -11.12 6.84 9.27
CA ASN A 96 -12.16 6.81 10.31
C ASN A 96 -11.81 7.77 11.46
N LEU A 97 -10.55 7.79 11.88
CA LEU A 97 -10.06 8.70 12.92
C LEU A 97 -10.08 10.18 12.51
N CYS A 98 -10.09 10.49 11.21
CA CYS A 98 -10.26 11.87 10.71
C CYS A 98 -11.74 12.24 10.50
N GLY A 99 -12.64 11.25 10.39
CA GLY A 99 -14.08 11.42 10.16
C GLY A 99 -14.90 11.74 11.40
N ASP A 100 -14.37 11.51 12.61
CA ASP A 100 -15.04 11.75 13.90
C ASP A 100 -15.12 13.24 14.32
N SER A 101 -15.04 14.18 13.36
CA SER A 101 -15.07 15.64 13.63
C SER A 101 -16.28 16.37 13.02
N ASN A 102 -17.37 15.66 12.68
CA ASN A 102 -18.64 16.26 12.25
C ASN A 102 -19.77 15.99 13.24
#